data_AF-A0A959QN56-F1
#
_entry.id   AF-A0A959QN56-F1
#
_cell.length_a   1.000
_cell.length_b   1.000
_cell.length_c   1.000
_cell.angle_alpha   90.00
_cell.angle_beta   90.00
_cell.angle_gamma   90.00
#
_symmetry.space_group_name_H-M   'P 1'
#
loop_
_entity.id
_entity.type
_entity.pdbx_description
1 polymer ?
#
loop_
_entity_poly.entity_id
_entity_poly.type
_entity_poly.pdbx_seq_one_letter_code
_entity_poly.pdbx_strand_id
1 'polypeptide(L)'
;MNNLRIFLSLFTTVNLVLPVGHAQLINRGFEEWDIVSDSTFDIPSGWNLYGDIEEYDFCLPNSMKRVEALTEGEYAIKLESLCGLIDFSSTPVVLQKMKPEFPIREVSFDYLYHATYPYNASVRVLYCNQLLGEGDLLVIDTLTHKKFKFEGCSTDSLLIYFFGSDSFLQPDFPITLILDNFQIVYDTTSSAVDLKIANAKLTPNPTSNELSIRGKLDSGSELMIYDRLGRLYLAQEAFDGMKIDVSSWPSGMYAYKVVKRSNGERIEGKLVIIK
;
A
#
# COMPACT_ATOMS: atom_id res chain seq x y z
N MET A 1 20.68 -0.62 63.30
CA MET A 1 20.16 0.33 62.29
C MET A 1 20.44 -0.27 60.91
N ASN A 2 19.44 -0.93 60.34
CA ASN A 2 19.55 -1.67 59.08
C ASN A 2 19.20 -0.74 57.90
N ASN A 3 20.18 -0.48 57.04
CA ASN A 3 20.02 0.33 55.84
C ASN A 3 19.38 -0.50 54.72
N LEU A 4 18.06 -0.40 54.58
CA LEU A 4 17.28 -0.95 53.48
C LEU A 4 17.52 -0.11 52.21
N ARG A 5 18.39 -0.58 51.32
CA ARG A 5 18.58 0.03 49.99
C ARG A 5 17.47 -0.44 49.05
N ILE A 6 16.47 0.41 48.85
CA ILE A 6 15.43 0.23 47.84
C ILE A 6 16.07 0.45 46.47
N PHE A 7 16.29 -0.63 45.72
CA PHE A 7 16.64 -0.56 44.30
C PHE A 7 15.36 -0.20 43.52
N LEU A 8 15.22 1.07 43.17
CA LEU A 8 14.19 1.55 42.26
C LEU A 8 14.57 1.09 40.84
N SER A 9 14.01 -0.02 40.36
CA SER A 9 14.17 -0.40 38.96
C SER A 9 13.37 0.57 38.10
N LEU A 10 14.05 1.50 37.43
CA LEU A 10 13.47 2.25 36.32
C LEU A 10 13.14 1.23 35.21
N PHE A 11 11.87 0.83 35.11
CA PHE A 11 11.35 0.21 33.91
C PHE A 11 11.25 1.30 32.84
N THR A 12 12.33 1.51 32.08
CA THR A 12 12.24 2.20 30.79
C THR A 12 11.43 1.32 29.86
N THR A 13 10.15 1.64 29.69
CA THR A 13 9.32 1.09 28.63
C THR A 13 9.92 1.54 27.29
N VAL A 14 10.63 0.64 26.63
CA VAL A 14 11.05 0.83 25.24
C VAL A 14 9.78 0.74 24.40
N ASN A 15 9.22 1.89 24.02
CA ASN A 15 8.19 1.94 22.99
C ASN A 15 8.85 1.50 21.68
N LEU A 16 8.63 0.26 21.26
CA LEU A 16 8.95 -0.17 19.91
C LEU A 16 8.03 0.59 18.95
N VAL A 17 8.58 1.62 18.32
CA VAL A 17 7.95 2.26 17.17
C VAL A 17 8.05 1.25 16.02
N LEU A 18 6.92 0.65 15.67
CA LEU A 18 6.85 -0.21 14.49
C LEU A 18 6.99 0.68 13.23
N PRO A 19 7.86 0.35 12.27
CA PRO A 19 7.94 1.07 11.01
C PRO A 19 6.62 0.96 10.24
N VAL A 20 5.90 2.08 10.15
CA VAL A 20 4.73 2.24 9.29
C VAL A 20 5.19 2.71 7.93
N GLY A 21 4.75 2.02 6.88
CA GLY A 21 4.99 2.43 5.50
C GLY A 21 3.84 3.26 4.97
N HIS A 22 4.19 4.15 4.05
CA HIS A 22 3.22 4.89 3.26
C HIS A 22 3.44 4.54 1.79
N ALA A 23 2.37 4.17 1.07
CA ALA A 23 2.48 4.06 -0.38
C ALA A 23 2.61 5.47 -0.93
N GLN A 24 3.53 5.66 -1.86
CA GLN A 24 3.62 6.93 -2.57
C GLN A 24 2.45 7.01 -3.56
N LEU A 25 1.38 7.68 -3.14
CA LEU A 25 0.35 8.14 -4.04
C LEU A 25 0.86 9.38 -4.77
N ILE A 26 0.63 9.43 -6.08
CA ILE A 26 0.92 10.63 -6.86
C ILE A 26 -0.10 11.69 -6.42
N ASN A 27 0.41 12.87 -6.04
CA ASN A 27 -0.39 14.03 -5.70
C ASN A 27 -1.45 13.76 -4.62
N ARG A 28 -1.02 13.14 -3.51
CA ARG A 28 -1.87 12.70 -2.41
C ARG A 28 -2.61 13.83 -1.64
N GLY A 29 -2.03 15.03 -1.67
CA GLY A 29 -2.61 16.24 -1.08
C GLY A 29 -3.38 17.08 -2.09
N PHE A 30 -3.50 16.63 -3.34
CA PHE A 30 -4.19 17.37 -4.40
C PHE A 30 -3.64 18.80 -4.62
N GLU A 31 -2.32 18.98 -4.56
CA GLU A 31 -1.68 20.29 -4.70
C GLU A 31 -1.33 20.62 -6.16
N GLU A 32 -1.17 19.60 -7.01
CA GLU A 32 -0.85 19.75 -8.43
C GLU A 32 -2.09 19.49 -9.29
N TRP A 33 -2.35 20.33 -10.29
CA TRP A 33 -3.56 20.22 -11.12
C TRP A 33 -3.27 20.42 -12.59
N ASP A 34 -3.83 19.54 -13.41
CA ASP A 34 -3.87 19.67 -14.86
C ASP A 34 -5.12 20.47 -15.23
N ILE A 35 -4.91 21.74 -15.59
CA ILE A 35 -5.99 22.64 -16.01
C ILE A 35 -6.30 22.34 -17.48
N VAL A 36 -7.46 21.73 -17.73
CA VAL A 36 -7.95 21.53 -19.09
C VAL A 36 -8.68 22.81 -19.52
N SER A 37 -8.06 23.58 -20.41
CA SER A 37 -8.65 24.80 -20.97
C SER A 37 -10.02 24.49 -21.56
N ASP A 38 -11.03 25.29 -21.21
CA ASP A 38 -12.43 25.19 -21.66
C ASP A 38 -13.26 24.04 -21.05
N SER A 39 -12.74 23.34 -20.04
CA SER A 39 -13.52 22.30 -19.34
C SER A 39 -14.15 22.81 -18.04
N THR A 40 -15.25 22.20 -17.61
CA THR A 40 -15.88 22.44 -16.30
C THR A 40 -15.19 21.69 -15.16
N PHE A 41 -14.00 21.12 -15.41
CA PHE A 41 -13.30 20.20 -14.53
C PHE A 41 -11.84 20.62 -14.31
N ASP A 42 -11.39 20.51 -13.08
CA ASP A 42 -9.96 20.46 -12.76
C ASP A 42 -9.61 18.99 -12.45
N ILE A 43 -8.49 18.47 -12.97
CA ILE A 43 -8.03 17.11 -12.67
C ILE A 43 -6.73 17.21 -11.87
N PRO A 44 -6.62 16.57 -10.68
CA PRO A 44 -5.36 16.53 -9.97
C PRO A 44 -4.31 15.79 -10.81
N SER A 45 -3.10 16.35 -10.95
CA SER A 45 -2.07 15.76 -11.81
C SER A 45 -1.78 14.30 -11.40
N GLY A 46 -1.73 13.39 -12.37
CA GLY A 46 -1.55 11.95 -12.15
C GLY A 46 -2.83 11.18 -11.78
N TRP A 47 -3.99 11.84 -11.80
CA TRP A 47 -5.31 11.23 -11.71
C TRP A 47 -6.02 11.32 -13.06
N ASN A 48 -7.07 10.52 -13.27
CA ASN A 48 -7.85 10.50 -14.50
C ASN A 48 -9.33 10.64 -14.18
N LEU A 49 -10.11 11.13 -15.13
CA LEU A 49 -11.57 11.01 -15.11
C LEU A 49 -11.95 9.56 -15.43
N TYR A 50 -13.00 9.05 -14.81
CA TYR A 50 -13.48 7.71 -15.13
C TYR A 50 -14.40 7.75 -16.36
N GLY A 51 -13.99 7.02 -17.40
CA GLY A 51 -14.69 6.99 -18.68
C GLY A 51 -14.33 8.16 -19.58
N ASP A 52 -14.40 7.94 -20.89
CA ASP A 52 -14.34 9.03 -21.86
C ASP A 52 -15.62 9.86 -21.68
N ILE A 53 -15.49 11.13 -21.30
CA ILE A 53 -16.63 12.08 -21.17
C ILE A 53 -17.09 12.52 -22.58
N GLU A 54 -17.12 11.59 -23.52
CA GLU A 54 -17.61 11.85 -24.87
C GLU A 54 -19.14 12.01 -24.78
N GLU A 55 -19.56 13.27 -24.77
CA GLU A 55 -20.79 13.73 -25.42
C GLU A 55 -22.12 13.20 -24.86
N TYR A 56 -22.21 12.91 -23.56
CA TYR A 56 -23.51 12.75 -22.91
C TYR A 56 -24.11 14.14 -22.60
N ASP A 57 -24.91 14.62 -23.55
CA ASP A 57 -25.60 15.92 -23.59
C ASP A 57 -26.64 16.15 -22.48
N PHE A 58 -26.75 15.22 -21.52
CA PHE A 58 -27.69 15.29 -20.42
C PHE A 58 -26.98 15.15 -19.09
N CYS A 59 -26.60 16.31 -18.58
CA CYS A 59 -26.11 16.53 -17.23
C CYS A 59 -24.91 15.67 -16.82
N LEU A 60 -23.72 16.25 -16.93
CA LEU A 60 -22.51 15.68 -16.33
C LEU A 60 -22.71 15.62 -14.81
N PRO A 61 -22.87 14.42 -14.23
CA PRO A 61 -23.48 14.27 -12.92
C PRO A 61 -22.54 14.62 -11.77
N ASN A 62 -21.30 15.04 -12.04
CA ASN A 62 -20.38 15.51 -11.02
C ASN A 62 -19.47 16.57 -11.64
N SER A 63 -19.26 17.72 -10.98
CA SER A 63 -18.15 18.61 -11.29
C SER A 63 -16.98 18.32 -10.34
N MET A 64 -15.78 18.18 -10.90
CA MET A 64 -14.54 18.07 -10.13
C MET A 64 -13.84 19.42 -10.16
N LYS A 65 -13.57 20.01 -9.01
CA LYS A 65 -12.92 21.30 -8.90
C LYS A 65 -11.90 21.25 -7.79
N ARG A 66 -10.84 22.04 -7.93
CA ARG A 66 -10.01 22.37 -6.78
C ARG A 66 -10.71 23.39 -5.89
N VAL A 67 -10.61 23.21 -4.59
CA VAL A 67 -11.06 24.16 -3.56
C VAL A 67 -9.94 24.39 -2.56
N GLU A 68 -10.14 25.31 -1.62
CA GLU A 68 -9.21 25.51 -0.51
C GLU A 68 -9.03 24.21 0.29
N ALA A 69 -7.79 23.92 0.69
CA ALA A 69 -7.46 22.75 1.49
C ALA A 69 -8.31 22.68 2.78
N LEU A 70 -8.62 21.46 3.23
CA LEU A 70 -9.29 21.25 4.52
C LEU A 70 -8.33 21.39 5.69
N THR A 71 -7.02 21.23 5.44
CA THR A 71 -5.95 21.24 6.45
C THR A 71 -4.67 21.94 5.95
N GLU A 72 -3.50 21.31 6.12
CA GLU A 72 -2.24 21.81 5.58
C GLU A 72 -2.24 21.60 4.06
N GLY A 73 -1.89 22.64 3.30
CA GLY A 73 -1.95 22.62 1.84
C GLY A 73 -2.52 23.90 1.26
N GLU A 74 -2.58 24.01 -0.06
CA GLU A 74 -3.33 25.07 -0.74
C GLU A 74 -4.66 24.55 -1.27
N TYR A 75 -4.70 23.29 -1.71
CA TYR A 75 -5.83 22.74 -2.44
C TYR A 75 -6.39 21.44 -1.86
N ALA A 76 -7.69 21.24 -2.05
CA ALA A 76 -8.39 19.98 -1.86
C ALA A 76 -9.24 19.69 -3.11
N ILE A 77 -9.71 18.44 -3.24
CA ILE A 77 -10.63 18.08 -4.31
C ILE A 77 -12.08 18.23 -3.85
N LYS A 78 -12.88 18.98 -4.62
CA LYS A 78 -14.34 19.06 -4.47
C LYS A 78 -15.01 18.26 -5.58
N LEU A 79 -15.91 17.38 -5.19
CA LEU A 79 -16.83 16.64 -6.04
C LEU A 79 -18.24 17.15 -5.74
N GLU A 80 -18.93 17.65 -6.76
CA GLU A 80 -20.27 18.20 -6.60
C GLU A 80 -21.22 17.61 -7.63
N SER A 81 -22.28 16.96 -7.16
CA SER A 81 -23.29 16.39 -8.03
C SER A 81 -24.38 17.40 -8.35
N LEU A 82 -24.60 17.64 -9.65
CA LEU A 82 -25.39 18.77 -10.15
C LEU A 82 -26.79 18.40 -10.66
N CYS A 83 -27.19 17.11 -10.71
CA CYS A 83 -28.53 16.76 -11.20
C CYS A 83 -29.16 15.45 -10.72
N GLY A 84 -30.49 15.56 -10.63
CA GLY A 84 -31.54 14.62 -10.18
C GLY A 84 -31.83 13.35 -10.96
N LEU A 85 -31.23 13.10 -12.12
CA LEU A 85 -31.80 12.11 -13.05
C LEU A 85 -31.41 10.66 -12.72
N ILE A 86 -32.39 9.78 -12.94
CA ILE A 86 -32.80 8.69 -12.05
C ILE A 86 -32.00 7.38 -12.21
N ASP A 87 -30.98 7.31 -13.07
CA ASP A 87 -30.44 5.98 -13.44
C ASP A 87 -28.95 5.95 -13.76
N PHE A 88 -28.16 6.78 -13.08
CA PHE A 88 -26.72 6.63 -13.13
C PHE A 88 -26.26 5.87 -11.89
N SER A 89 -26.06 4.57 -12.10
CA SER A 89 -25.08 3.79 -11.35
C SER A 89 -23.79 4.59 -11.27
N SER A 90 -23.63 5.32 -10.16
CA SER A 90 -22.37 5.82 -9.60
C SER A 90 -21.26 5.95 -10.65
N THR A 91 -21.28 6.98 -11.51
CA THR A 91 -20.11 7.29 -12.34
C THR A 91 -19.06 7.90 -11.41
N PRO A 92 -17.97 7.18 -11.12
CA PRO A 92 -16.91 7.74 -10.29
C PRO A 92 -16.34 8.97 -10.98
N VAL A 93 -15.92 9.95 -10.19
CA VAL A 93 -15.43 11.22 -10.75
C VAL A 93 -13.92 11.17 -10.99
N VAL A 94 -13.18 10.45 -10.13
CA VAL A 94 -11.73 10.36 -10.19
C VAL A 94 -11.27 8.91 -10.16
N LEU A 95 -10.25 8.61 -10.96
CA LEU A 95 -9.58 7.32 -11.06
C LEU A 95 -8.07 7.50 -10.88
N GLN A 96 -7.50 6.82 -9.90
CA GLN A 96 -6.07 6.51 -9.91
C GLN A 96 -5.89 5.00 -10.00
N LYS A 97 -5.27 4.58 -11.11
CA LYS A 97 -4.82 3.21 -11.28
C LYS A 97 -3.36 3.15 -10.87
N MET A 98 -3.07 2.40 -9.82
CA MET A 98 -1.69 2.13 -9.42
C MET A 98 -1.42 0.64 -9.51
N LYS A 99 -0.17 0.30 -9.83
CA LYS A 99 0.37 -1.05 -9.68
C LYS A 99 1.18 -1.07 -8.39
N PRO A 100 0.53 -1.32 -7.24
CA PRO A 100 1.24 -1.25 -5.98
C PRO A 100 2.24 -2.41 -5.86
N GLU A 101 3.43 -2.09 -5.36
CA GLU A 101 4.41 -3.09 -4.93
C GLU A 101 4.31 -3.36 -3.42
N PHE A 102 3.13 -3.19 -2.82
CA PHE A 102 2.97 -3.51 -1.40
C PHE A 102 2.64 -4.99 -1.19
N PRO A 103 3.19 -5.63 -0.14
CA PRO A 103 2.91 -7.02 0.17
C PRO A 103 1.42 -7.26 0.45
N ILE A 104 0.94 -8.47 0.20
CA ILE A 104 -0.42 -8.95 0.51
C ILE A 104 -0.66 -8.86 2.03
N ARG A 105 -1.15 -7.72 2.51
CA ARG A 105 -1.34 -7.42 3.94
C ARG A 105 -2.51 -6.49 4.16
N GLU A 106 -2.79 -6.24 5.45
CA GLU A 106 -3.70 -5.18 5.85
C GLU A 106 -3.19 -3.84 5.29
N VAL A 107 -4.00 -3.27 4.40
CA VAL A 107 -3.80 -1.92 3.87
C VAL A 107 -4.88 -1.06 4.47
N SER A 108 -4.51 0.17 4.83
CA SER A 108 -5.47 1.17 5.31
C SER A 108 -5.44 2.41 4.44
N PHE A 109 -6.63 2.92 4.15
CA PHE A 109 -6.80 4.24 3.56
C PHE A 109 -7.10 5.22 4.67
N ASP A 110 -6.47 6.38 4.60
CA ASP A 110 -6.56 7.42 5.60
C ASP A 110 -6.72 8.75 4.85
N TYR A 111 -7.78 9.50 5.15
CA TYR A 111 -8.15 10.72 4.44
C TYR A 111 -9.01 11.63 5.30
N LEU A 112 -9.05 12.90 4.91
CA LEU A 112 -9.95 13.90 5.45
C LEU A 112 -11.07 14.16 4.46
N TYR A 113 -12.27 14.39 4.99
CA TYR A 113 -13.39 14.80 4.17
C TYR A 113 -14.30 15.81 4.85
N HIS A 114 -15.04 16.55 4.03
CA HIS A 114 -16.17 17.37 4.42
C HIS A 114 -17.30 17.16 3.39
N ALA A 115 -18.49 16.79 3.86
CA ALA A 115 -19.65 16.56 2.99
C ALA A 115 -20.84 17.43 3.42
N THR A 116 -21.53 18.01 2.43
CA THR A 116 -22.74 18.79 2.65
C THR A 116 -23.92 18.10 1.97
N TYR A 117 -25.08 18.08 2.66
CA TYR A 117 -26.41 17.62 2.21
C TYR A 117 -26.82 16.20 2.70
N PRO A 118 -28.11 15.94 3.05
CA PRO A 118 -28.62 14.75 3.77
C PRO A 118 -28.31 13.33 3.25
N TYR A 119 -27.61 13.17 2.13
CA TYR A 119 -27.39 11.87 1.50
C TYR A 119 -25.93 11.43 1.57
N ASN A 120 -25.76 10.12 1.42
CA ASN A 120 -24.50 9.43 1.60
C ASN A 120 -23.54 9.74 0.44
N ALA A 121 -22.47 10.47 0.72
CA ALA A 121 -21.27 10.43 -0.12
C ALA A 121 -20.44 9.19 0.26
N SER A 122 -19.71 8.62 -0.69
CA SER A 122 -18.88 7.43 -0.43
C SER A 122 -17.53 7.49 -1.14
N VAL A 123 -16.51 7.01 -0.43
CA VAL A 123 -15.18 6.72 -0.99
C VAL A 123 -15.10 5.22 -1.14
N ARG A 124 -14.95 4.71 -2.37
CA ARG A 124 -14.81 3.26 -2.58
C ARG A 124 -13.46 2.93 -3.16
N VAL A 125 -12.94 1.80 -2.74
CA VAL A 125 -11.71 1.28 -3.31
C VAL A 125 -11.96 -0.10 -3.84
N LEU A 126 -11.63 -0.28 -5.12
CA LEU A 126 -11.61 -1.58 -5.75
C LEU A 126 -10.16 -2.07 -5.82
N TYR A 127 -9.95 -3.25 -5.31
CA TYR A 127 -8.69 -3.95 -5.42
C TYR A 127 -8.99 -5.34 -5.95
N CYS A 128 -8.23 -5.80 -6.94
CA CYS A 128 -8.47 -7.10 -7.59
C CYS A 128 -9.85 -7.22 -8.28
N ASN A 129 -10.42 -6.12 -8.79
CA ASN A 129 -11.80 -6.07 -9.32
C ASN A 129 -12.88 -6.51 -8.32
N GLN A 130 -12.55 -6.55 -7.03
CA GLN A 130 -13.49 -6.78 -5.95
C GLN A 130 -13.60 -5.49 -5.12
N LEU A 131 -14.81 -5.17 -4.69
CA LEU A 131 -15.04 -4.12 -3.70
C LEU A 131 -14.49 -4.63 -2.36
N LEU A 132 -13.31 -4.13 -1.96
CA LEU A 132 -12.67 -4.58 -0.72
C LEU A 132 -13.05 -3.75 0.49
N GLY A 133 -13.50 -2.53 0.25
CA GLY A 133 -13.96 -1.61 1.27
C GLY A 133 -14.76 -0.50 0.62
N GLU A 134 -15.90 -0.23 1.22
CA GLU A 134 -16.62 1.01 1.06
C GLU A 134 -16.36 1.80 2.34
N GLY A 135 -15.82 3.02 2.19
CA GLY A 135 -15.75 3.94 3.30
C GLY A 135 -17.17 4.14 3.83
N ASP A 136 -17.34 3.99 5.15
CA ASP A 136 -18.64 4.19 5.81
C ASP A 136 -19.31 5.45 5.27
N LEU A 137 -20.64 5.34 5.12
CA LEU A 137 -21.58 6.45 4.98
C LEU A 137 -21.05 7.72 5.66
N LEU A 138 -20.63 8.68 4.83
CA LEU A 138 -19.97 9.89 5.29
C LEU A 138 -20.99 10.77 6.03
N VAL A 139 -20.72 11.06 7.31
CA VAL A 139 -21.63 11.82 8.17
C VAL A 139 -21.41 13.31 7.92
N ILE A 140 -22.52 14.05 7.83
CA ILE A 140 -22.59 15.43 7.37
C ILE A 140 -22.00 16.42 8.38
N ASP A 141 -21.42 17.51 7.84
CA ASP A 141 -21.14 18.80 8.52
C ASP A 141 -20.08 18.78 9.64
N THR A 142 -19.20 17.79 9.65
CA THR A 142 -17.94 17.88 10.41
C THR A 142 -16.77 17.48 9.53
N LEU A 143 -15.70 18.30 9.54
CA LEU A 143 -14.39 17.85 9.05
C LEU A 143 -14.04 16.57 9.78
N THR A 144 -13.98 15.46 9.05
CA THR A 144 -13.87 14.14 9.67
C THR A 144 -12.66 13.41 9.08
N HIS A 145 -11.85 12.87 9.99
CA HIS A 145 -10.78 11.94 9.65
C HIS A 145 -11.33 10.53 9.59
N LYS A 146 -11.11 9.83 8.48
CA LYS A 146 -11.54 8.44 8.31
C LYS A 146 -10.36 7.56 8.01
N LYS A 147 -10.43 6.36 8.60
CA LYS A 147 -9.50 5.27 8.33
C LYS A 147 -10.29 3.98 8.17
N PHE A 148 -10.14 3.33 7.02
CA PHE A 148 -10.69 1.98 6.82
C PHE A 148 -9.58 1.02 6.39
N LYS A 149 -9.75 -0.24 6.78
CA LYS A 149 -8.75 -1.31 6.64
C LYS A 149 -9.34 -2.45 5.81
N PHE A 150 -8.52 -3.10 5.02
CA PHE A 150 -8.88 -4.29 4.27
C PHE A 150 -7.66 -5.19 4.10
N GLU A 151 -7.90 -6.49 3.91
CA GLU A 151 -6.86 -7.44 3.57
C GLU A 151 -6.58 -7.38 2.06
N GLY A 152 -5.35 -7.10 1.66
CA GLY A 152 -4.96 -7.12 0.26
C GLY A 152 -5.04 -8.53 -0.34
N CYS A 153 -5.34 -8.62 -1.63
CA CYS A 153 -5.17 -9.80 -2.47
C CYS A 153 -3.93 -9.68 -3.38
N SER A 154 -3.51 -10.81 -3.95
CA SER A 154 -2.26 -10.98 -4.71
C SER A 154 -2.24 -10.38 -6.13
N THR A 155 -3.07 -9.39 -6.45
CA THR A 155 -3.15 -8.88 -7.83
C THR A 155 -2.37 -7.58 -8.05
N ASP A 156 -2.11 -7.30 -9.32
CA ASP A 156 -1.20 -6.29 -9.81
C ASP A 156 -1.78 -4.85 -9.86
N SER A 157 -3.01 -4.60 -9.39
CA SER A 157 -3.59 -3.26 -9.54
C SER A 157 -4.58 -2.85 -8.45
N LEU A 158 -4.42 -1.62 -7.98
CA LEU A 158 -5.34 -0.91 -7.10
C LEU A 158 -6.02 0.21 -7.86
N LEU A 159 -7.34 0.33 -7.64
CA LEU A 159 -8.20 1.28 -8.30
C LEU A 159 -9.03 2.04 -7.26
N ILE A 160 -8.85 3.36 -7.24
CA ILE A 160 -9.43 4.22 -6.22
C ILE A 160 -10.51 5.07 -6.88
N TYR A 161 -11.68 5.13 -6.23
CA TYR A 161 -12.85 5.81 -6.72
C TYR A 161 -13.47 6.71 -5.66
N PHE A 162 -13.92 7.88 -6.09
CA PHE A 162 -14.67 8.80 -5.24
C PHE A 162 -16.05 9.05 -5.84
N PHE A 163 -17.08 8.96 -5.00
CA PHE A 163 -18.48 9.17 -5.36
C PHE A 163 -19.07 10.30 -4.52
N GLY A 164 -19.66 11.28 -5.19
CA GLY A 164 -20.46 12.31 -4.53
C GLY A 164 -21.77 11.76 -3.96
N SER A 165 -22.33 10.67 -4.52
CA SER A 165 -23.61 10.09 -4.11
C SER A 165 -23.63 8.56 -4.21
N ASP A 166 -24.11 7.89 -3.16
CA ASP A 166 -24.17 6.43 -3.03
C ASP A 166 -25.57 5.83 -3.36
N SER A 167 -26.62 6.65 -3.51
CA SER A 167 -27.99 6.13 -3.58
C SER A 167 -28.51 5.88 -5.02
N PHE A 168 -28.99 4.65 -5.26
CA PHE A 168 -29.97 4.32 -6.32
C PHE A 168 -31.35 4.98 -6.10
N LEU A 169 -31.53 5.59 -4.94
CA LEU A 169 -32.73 6.34 -4.58
C LEU A 169 -32.44 7.82 -4.83
N GLN A 170 -33.24 8.42 -5.73
CA GLN A 170 -33.18 9.82 -6.17
C GLN A 170 -32.65 10.75 -5.07
N PRO A 171 -31.40 11.21 -5.14
CA PRO A 171 -30.93 12.24 -4.23
C PRO A 171 -31.72 13.53 -4.50
N ASP A 172 -32.12 14.24 -3.44
CA ASP A 172 -32.32 15.68 -3.58
C ASP A 172 -30.91 16.31 -3.76
N PHE A 173 -30.71 17.07 -4.83
CA PHE A 173 -29.43 17.67 -5.20
C PHE A 173 -29.35 19.14 -4.77
N PRO A 174 -28.15 19.72 -4.57
CA PRO A 174 -26.81 19.18 -4.84
C PRO A 174 -26.15 18.47 -3.64
N ILE A 175 -25.30 17.47 -3.91
CA ILE A 175 -24.40 16.86 -2.91
C ILE A 175 -22.96 17.32 -3.18
N THR A 176 -22.26 17.75 -2.14
CA THR A 176 -20.83 18.10 -2.23
C THR A 176 -20.01 17.20 -1.31
N LEU A 177 -18.92 16.66 -1.84
CA LEU A 177 -17.86 15.95 -1.10
C LEU A 177 -16.53 16.67 -1.36
N ILE A 178 -15.88 17.14 -0.30
CA ILE A 178 -14.51 17.66 -0.35
C ILE A 178 -13.60 16.61 0.29
N LEU A 179 -12.51 16.24 -0.38
CA LEU A 179 -11.50 15.30 0.11
C LEU A 179 -10.12 15.97 0.16
N ASP A 180 -9.34 15.61 1.16
CA ASP A 180 -7.99 16.12 1.37
C ASP A 180 -7.09 15.04 2.01
N ASN A 181 -5.77 15.17 1.80
CA ASN A 181 -4.73 14.35 2.41
C ASN A 181 -4.97 12.84 2.32
N PHE A 182 -5.34 12.37 1.13
CA PHE A 182 -5.67 10.97 0.89
C PHE A 182 -4.40 10.13 0.83
N GLN A 183 -4.23 9.16 1.73
CA GLN A 183 -3.03 8.34 1.83
C GLN A 183 -3.34 6.85 2.00
N ILE A 184 -2.42 6.02 1.49
CA ILE A 184 -2.38 4.58 1.73
C ILE A 184 -1.31 4.31 2.78
N VAL A 185 -1.73 3.70 3.88
CA VAL A 185 -0.87 3.31 4.99
C VAL A 185 -0.87 1.79 5.10
N TYR A 186 0.31 1.18 5.05
CA TYR A 186 0.48 -0.26 5.19
C TYR A 186 1.64 -0.59 6.12
N ASP A 187 1.60 -1.77 6.72
CA ASP A 187 2.65 -2.21 7.63
C ASP A 187 3.90 -2.66 6.85
N THR A 188 4.97 -1.86 6.93
CA THR A 188 6.28 -2.20 6.35
C THR A 188 7.15 -3.05 7.26
N THR A 189 6.74 -3.34 8.49
CA THR A 189 7.47 -4.32 9.29
C THR A 189 7.49 -5.60 8.47
N SER A 190 8.64 -6.01 7.95
CA SER A 190 8.81 -7.38 7.49
C SER A 190 8.59 -8.24 8.72
N SER A 191 7.34 -8.62 8.97
CA SER A 191 6.96 -9.28 10.18
C SER A 191 7.81 -10.55 10.25
N ALA A 192 8.58 -10.69 11.32
CA ALA A 192 9.20 -11.96 11.68
C ALA A 192 8.16 -13.10 11.80
N VAL A 193 6.87 -12.80 11.64
CA VAL A 193 5.73 -13.71 11.65
C VAL A 193 5.54 -14.43 10.30
N ASP A 194 5.99 -13.87 9.17
CA ASP A 194 6.03 -14.59 7.88
C ASP A 194 7.30 -15.47 7.72
N LEU A 195 8.19 -15.52 8.72
CA LEU A 195 9.30 -16.49 8.79
C LEU A 195 8.84 -17.95 8.95
N LYS A 196 7.52 -18.22 8.98
CA LYS A 196 6.92 -19.55 9.05
C LYS A 196 6.39 -20.09 7.72
N ILE A 197 6.39 -19.31 6.65
CA ILE A 197 6.35 -19.90 5.31
C ILE A 197 7.75 -20.52 5.10
N ALA A 198 7.83 -21.73 4.57
CA ALA A 198 9.06 -22.54 4.53
C ALA A 198 10.16 -21.88 3.68
N ASN A 199 10.82 -20.86 4.24
CA ASN A 199 11.88 -20.11 3.62
C ASN A 199 13.10 -21.01 3.46
N ALA A 200 13.69 -20.99 2.27
CA ALA A 200 14.99 -21.57 2.03
C ALA A 200 16.01 -20.97 3.01
N LYS A 201 16.66 -21.82 3.80
CA LYS A 201 17.73 -21.45 4.73
C LYS A 201 18.98 -22.24 4.39
N LEU A 202 20.13 -21.58 4.46
CA LEU A 202 21.43 -22.24 4.39
C LEU A 202 21.87 -22.64 5.81
N THR A 203 22.17 -23.93 6.01
CA THR A 203 22.60 -24.51 7.29
C THR A 203 23.81 -25.45 7.11
N PRO A 204 24.70 -25.59 8.10
CA PRO A 204 24.78 -24.80 9.33
C PRO A 204 25.24 -23.36 9.02
N ASN A 205 24.93 -22.45 9.93
CA ASN A 205 25.39 -21.07 9.88
C ASN A 205 25.65 -20.60 11.32
N PRO A 206 26.91 -20.41 11.74
CA PRO A 206 28.15 -20.45 10.93
C PRO A 206 28.55 -21.84 10.38
N THR A 207 29.44 -21.89 9.38
CA THR A 207 30.06 -23.13 8.86
C THR A 207 31.51 -22.90 8.44
N SER A 208 32.29 -23.97 8.26
CA SER A 208 33.66 -23.94 7.73
C SER A 208 33.87 -24.70 6.42
N ASN A 209 32.99 -25.65 6.10
CA ASN A 209 33.24 -26.63 5.04
C ASN A 209 32.08 -26.77 4.06
N GLU A 210 30.87 -27.02 4.57
CA GLU A 210 29.71 -27.33 3.72
C GLU A 210 28.49 -26.53 4.20
N LEU A 211 27.69 -26.06 3.25
CA LEU A 211 26.34 -25.54 3.48
C LEU A 211 25.32 -26.48 2.82
N SER A 212 24.15 -26.60 3.43
CA SER A 212 22.98 -27.27 2.87
C SER A 212 21.84 -26.27 2.79
N ILE A 213 21.16 -26.22 1.64
CA ILE A 213 19.92 -25.46 1.51
C ILE A 213 18.73 -26.30 1.97
N ARG A 214 17.90 -25.73 2.83
CA ARG A 214 16.69 -26.38 3.37
C ARG A 214 15.48 -25.49 3.13
N GLY A 215 14.46 -26.00 2.45
CA GLY A 215 13.22 -25.26 2.22
C GLY A 215 12.44 -25.80 1.02
N LYS A 216 11.17 -25.39 0.87
CA LYS A 216 10.37 -25.76 -0.30
C LYS A 216 10.83 -24.94 -1.51
N LEU A 217 11.68 -25.54 -2.34
CA LEU A 217 12.20 -24.95 -3.57
C LEU A 217 11.60 -25.66 -4.78
N ASP A 218 11.14 -24.86 -5.74
CA ASP A 218 10.64 -25.36 -7.01
C ASP A 218 11.82 -25.61 -7.96
N SER A 219 11.65 -26.54 -8.92
CA SER A 219 12.66 -26.78 -9.96
C SER A 219 12.97 -25.50 -10.74
N GLY A 220 14.25 -25.24 -10.99
CA GLY A 220 14.73 -24.01 -11.61
C GLY A 220 14.83 -22.80 -10.68
N SER A 221 14.66 -22.96 -9.36
CA SER A 221 15.01 -21.89 -8.42
C SER A 221 16.50 -21.59 -8.49
N GLU A 222 16.90 -20.33 -8.28
CA GLU A 222 18.31 -19.92 -8.38
C GLU A 222 18.84 -19.46 -7.03
N LEU A 223 20.03 -19.93 -6.63
CA LEU A 223 20.78 -19.45 -5.48
C LEU A 223 21.94 -18.59 -5.95
N MET A 224 22.03 -17.39 -5.37
CA MET A 224 23.15 -16.46 -5.52
C MET A 224 23.76 -16.16 -4.15
N ILE A 225 25.08 -16.18 -4.04
CA ILE A 225 25.82 -15.80 -2.82
C ILE A 225 26.80 -14.68 -3.14
N TYR A 226 26.82 -13.66 -2.30
CA TYR A 226 27.60 -12.44 -2.44
C TYR A 226 28.50 -12.24 -1.22
N ASP A 227 29.69 -11.69 -1.44
CA ASP A 227 30.54 -11.27 -0.34
C ASP A 227 30.08 -9.95 0.30
N ARG A 228 30.79 -9.50 1.35
CA ARG A 228 30.49 -8.24 2.06
C ARG A 228 30.60 -6.96 1.21
N LEU A 229 31.24 -7.03 0.04
CA LEU A 229 31.34 -5.93 -0.92
C LEU A 229 30.28 -6.01 -2.02
N GLY A 230 29.35 -6.99 -1.94
CA GLY A 230 28.32 -7.22 -2.94
C GLY A 230 28.83 -7.95 -4.20
N ARG A 231 30.05 -8.50 -4.18
CA ARG A 231 30.58 -9.25 -5.33
C ARG A 231 30.00 -10.66 -5.35
N LEU A 232 29.53 -11.10 -6.51
CA LEU A 232 28.99 -12.45 -6.70
C LEU A 232 30.08 -13.50 -6.51
N TYR A 233 29.83 -14.45 -5.60
CA TYR A 233 30.73 -15.56 -5.27
C TYR A 233 30.23 -16.89 -5.86
N LEU A 234 28.91 -17.09 -5.88
CA LEU A 234 28.26 -18.29 -6.42
C LEU A 234 26.93 -17.91 -7.07
N ALA A 235 26.62 -18.51 -8.22
CA ALA A 235 25.29 -18.50 -8.82
C ALA A 235 25.01 -19.87 -9.47
N GLN A 236 23.95 -20.55 -9.04
CA GLN A 236 23.58 -21.87 -9.55
C GLN A 236 22.10 -22.19 -9.30
N GLU A 237 21.57 -23.21 -9.99
CA GLU A 237 20.25 -23.75 -9.68
C GLU A 237 20.23 -24.36 -8.26
N ALA A 238 19.13 -24.16 -7.55
CA ALA A 238 18.94 -24.51 -6.16
C ALA A 238 17.75 -25.47 -5.99
N PHE A 239 17.95 -26.52 -5.21
CA PHE A 239 16.93 -27.51 -4.86
C PHE A 239 17.08 -27.93 -3.39
N ASP A 240 15.99 -28.40 -2.78
CA ASP A 240 16.01 -28.78 -1.35
C ASP A 240 17.04 -29.87 -1.06
N GLY A 241 17.87 -29.64 -0.04
CA GLY A 241 18.95 -30.54 0.35
C GLY A 241 20.24 -30.40 -0.45
N MET A 242 20.33 -29.49 -1.43
CA MET A 242 21.58 -29.20 -2.14
C MET A 242 22.71 -28.88 -1.16
N LYS A 243 23.90 -29.42 -1.43
CA LYS A 243 25.13 -29.17 -0.67
C LYS A 243 26.07 -28.27 -1.45
N ILE A 244 26.76 -27.37 -0.76
CA ILE A 244 27.68 -26.38 -1.32
C ILE A 244 28.97 -26.46 -0.53
N ASP A 245 30.07 -26.78 -1.22
CA ASP A 245 31.41 -26.73 -0.63
C ASP A 245 31.89 -25.28 -0.54
N VAL A 246 32.14 -24.84 0.69
CA VAL A 246 32.66 -23.50 1.03
C VAL A 246 34.03 -23.59 1.70
N SER A 247 34.66 -24.76 1.69
CA SER A 247 35.95 -25.01 2.34
C SER A 247 37.09 -24.17 1.76
N SER A 248 36.95 -23.66 0.54
CA SER A 248 37.93 -22.76 -0.10
C SER A 248 37.64 -21.28 0.14
N TRP A 249 36.48 -20.93 0.70
CA TRP A 249 36.06 -19.54 0.84
C TRP A 249 36.78 -18.86 2.00
N PRO A 250 37.16 -17.56 1.90
CA PRO A 250 37.68 -16.80 3.02
C PRO A 250 36.67 -16.69 4.17
N SER A 251 37.16 -16.65 5.41
CA SER A 251 36.33 -16.36 6.57
C SER A 251 35.68 -14.98 6.43
N GLY A 252 34.40 -14.89 6.77
CA GLY A 252 33.66 -13.64 6.65
C GLY A 252 32.15 -13.81 6.60
N MET A 253 31.47 -12.67 6.49
CA MET A 253 30.02 -12.61 6.29
C MET A 253 29.71 -12.52 4.80
N TYR A 254 28.72 -13.30 4.38
CA TYR A 254 28.19 -13.32 3.02
C TYR A 254 26.67 -13.10 3.09
N ALA A 255 26.13 -12.52 2.02
CA ALA A 255 24.69 -12.45 1.80
C ALA A 255 24.30 -13.53 0.79
N TYR A 256 23.11 -14.12 0.95
CA TYR A 256 22.56 -15.01 -0.05
C TYR A 256 21.18 -14.54 -0.47
N LYS A 257 20.82 -14.88 -1.72
CA LYS A 257 19.53 -14.63 -2.33
C LYS A 257 19.10 -15.89 -3.06
N VAL A 258 17.88 -16.36 -2.80
CA VAL A 258 17.23 -17.43 -3.54
C VAL A 258 16.03 -16.84 -4.28
N VAL A 259 15.92 -17.11 -5.58
CA VAL A 259 14.78 -16.68 -6.40
C VAL A 259 14.01 -17.92 -6.82
N LYS A 260 12.76 -18.06 -6.37
CA LYS A 260 11.88 -19.15 -6.80
C LYS A 260 11.40 -18.89 -8.22
N ARG A 261 11.43 -19.94 -9.04
CA ARG A 261 11.01 -19.84 -10.44
C ARG A 261 9.49 -19.70 -10.62
N SER A 262 8.71 -20.34 -9.75
CA SER A 262 7.25 -20.41 -9.89
C SER A 262 6.55 -19.06 -9.78
N ASN A 263 7.02 -18.21 -8.86
CA ASN A 263 6.37 -16.96 -8.49
C ASN A 263 7.32 -15.75 -8.39
N GLY A 264 8.63 -15.94 -8.65
CA GLY A 264 9.63 -14.88 -8.52
C GLY A 264 9.94 -14.46 -7.08
N GLU A 265 9.42 -15.18 -6.08
CA GLU A 265 9.64 -14.90 -4.66
C GLU A 265 11.13 -14.89 -4.36
N ARG A 266 11.56 -13.87 -3.62
CA ARG A 266 12.96 -13.63 -3.25
C ARG A 266 13.14 -13.91 -1.77
N ILE A 267 14.05 -14.83 -1.45
CA ILE A 267 14.43 -15.18 -0.09
C ILE A 267 15.86 -14.73 0.12
N GLU A 268 16.08 -13.85 1.09
CA GLU A 268 17.40 -13.28 1.36
C GLU A 268 17.84 -13.60 2.78
N GLY A 269 19.15 -13.75 2.98
CA GLY A 269 19.71 -13.97 4.29
C GLY A 269 21.21 -13.76 4.35
N LYS A 270 21.77 -14.01 5.54
CA LYS A 270 23.20 -13.87 5.81
C LYS A 270 23.78 -15.21 6.23
N LEU A 271 25.02 -15.48 5.85
CA LEU A 271 25.80 -16.63 6.30
C LEU A 271 27.20 -16.20 6.76
N VAL A 272 27.76 -16.95 7.70
CA VAL A 272 29.09 -16.71 8.26
C VAL A 272 29.98 -17.91 7.98
N ILE A 273 31.09 -17.69 7.29
CA ILE A 273 32.15 -18.68 7.08
C ILE A 273 33.24 -18.47 8.14
N ILE A 274 33.60 -19.53 8.84
CA ILE A 274 34.68 -19.57 9.84
C ILE A 274 35.74 -20.58 9.41
N LYS A 275 37.02 -20.29 9.67
CA LYS A 275 38.15 -21.19 9.41
C LYS A 275 38.86 -21.51 10.71
#